data_AF-A0AAD7Z5R0-F1
#
_entry.id   AF-A0AAD7Z5R0-F1
#
_cell.length_a   1.000
_cell.length_b   1.000
_cell.length_c   1.000
_cell.angle_alpha   90.00
_cell.angle_beta   90.00
_cell.angle_gamma   90.00
#
_symmetry.space_group_name_H-M   'P 1'
#
loop_
_entity.id
_entity.type
_entity.pdbx_description
1 polymer ?
#
loop_
_entity_poly.entity_id
_entity_poly.type
_entity_poly.pdbx_seq_one_letter_code
_entity_poly.pdbx_strand_id
1 'polypeptide(L)'
;SEIKFAEVLCKNRYVGRTFIQPSTRLRQLGVAKKFGALSGNVKGKRIILIDDSIVRGNTIGPIIKLLRNAGAKEVHIRVASPPLMYPCYMGINIPTSEELIANRLDSVKLAKHVGADSLAYLSVDGLVQAVRHGIPKSVGQVGHCTACLTGIYPEKLEW
;
A
#
# COMPACT_ATOMS: atom_id res chain seq x y z
N SER A 1 -14.08 16.24 -13.77
CA SER A 1 -13.32 17.01 -12.77
C SER A 1 -11.86 16.59 -12.87
N GLU A 2 -10.97 17.49 -13.26
CA GLU A 2 -9.54 17.16 -13.39
C GLU A 2 -8.85 17.23 -12.02
N ILE A 3 -8.42 16.09 -11.49
CA ILE A 3 -7.61 16.02 -10.28
C ILE A 3 -6.15 16.21 -10.70
N LYS A 4 -5.51 17.29 -10.22
CA LYS A 4 -4.11 17.59 -10.55
C LYS A 4 -3.18 16.62 -9.84
N PHE A 5 -2.28 16.00 -10.60
CA PHE A 5 -1.15 15.27 -10.04
C PHE A 5 -0.18 16.25 -9.37
N ALA A 6 0.29 15.90 -8.17
CA ALA A 6 1.30 16.66 -7.45
C ALA A 6 2.05 15.75 -6.48
N GLU A 7 3.35 15.98 -6.34
CA GLU A 7 4.13 15.34 -5.29
C GLU A 7 3.74 15.96 -3.93
N VAL A 8 3.27 15.13 -3.00
CA VAL A 8 2.90 15.56 -1.64
C VAL A 8 3.86 15.02 -0.57
N LEU A 9 4.70 14.05 -0.95
CA LEU A 9 5.70 13.41 -0.11
C LEU A 9 7.05 13.47 -0.81
N CYS A 10 8.10 13.76 -0.05
CA CYS A 10 9.48 13.59 -0.49
C CYS A 10 10.10 12.42 0.26
N LYS A 11 10.71 11.48 -0.47
CA LYS A 11 11.47 10.38 0.11
C LYS A 11 12.81 10.90 0.60
N ASN A 12 13.10 10.72 1.88
CA ASN A 12 14.41 11.03 2.40
C ASN A 12 15.43 10.02 1.85
N ARG A 13 16.35 10.49 1.00
CA ARG A 13 17.36 9.67 0.33
C ARG A 13 18.49 9.22 1.26
N TYR A 14 18.60 9.84 2.44
CA TYR A 14 19.66 9.58 3.42
C TYR A 14 19.23 8.67 4.57
N VAL A 15 18.12 7.94 4.41
CA VAL A 15 17.68 6.96 5.39
C VAL A 15 18.55 5.71 5.27
N GLY A 16 19.62 5.68 6.06
CA GLY A 16 20.47 4.51 6.24
C GLY A 16 19.82 3.46 7.15
N ARG A 17 20.56 2.37 7.44
CA ARG A 17 20.16 1.38 8.45
C ARG A 17 20.03 2.10 9.80
N THR A 18 18.88 1.99 10.46
CA THR A 18 18.76 2.43 11.86
C THR A 18 19.52 1.45 12.74
N PHE A 19 20.59 1.90 13.40
CA PHE A 19 21.26 1.13 14.47
C PHE A 19 20.24 0.67 15.52
N ILE A 20 20.55 -0.43 16.22
CA ILE A 20 19.71 -1.00 17.30
C ILE A 20 19.32 0.14 18.25
N GLN A 21 18.06 0.55 18.20
CA GLN A 21 17.54 1.61 19.05
C GLN A 21 17.06 0.98 20.35
N PRO A 22 17.50 1.48 21.52
CA PRO A 22 17.16 0.88 22.82
C PRO A 22 15.68 1.06 23.20
N SER A 23 14.90 1.85 22.45
CA SER A 23 13.46 2.02 22.72
C SER A 23 12.60 1.93 21.46
N THR A 24 11.42 1.33 21.61
CA THR A 24 10.36 1.26 20.59
C THR A 24 9.97 2.65 20.09
N ARG A 25 9.96 3.65 20.99
CA ARG A 25 9.66 5.06 20.66
C ARG A 25 10.69 5.65 19.70
N LEU A 26 11.99 5.47 19.96
CA LEU A 26 13.06 5.96 19.07
C LEU A 26 13.06 5.23 17.73
N ARG A 27 12.71 3.94 17.72
CA ARG A 27 12.55 3.16 16.49
C ARG A 27 11.40 3.70 15.61
N GLN A 28 10.26 4.04 16.22
CA GLN A 28 9.13 4.66 15.53
C GLN A 28 9.47 6.04 14.96
N LEU A 29 10.24 6.86 15.70
CA LEU A 29 10.74 8.14 15.21
C LEU A 29 11.73 7.99 14.04
N GLY A 30 12.55 6.94 14.01
CA GLY A 30 13.43 6.62 12.89
C GLY A 30 12.67 6.24 11.61
N VAL A 31 11.57 5.49 11.73
CA VAL A 31 10.67 5.18 10.61
C VAL A 31 9.94 6.43 10.11
N ALA A 32 9.56 7.34 11.02
CA ALA A 32 8.93 8.62 10.67
C ALA A 32 9.82 9.54 9.83
N LYS A 33 11.13 9.27 9.71
CA LYS A 33 12.07 10.02 8.87
C LYS A 33 12.15 9.56 7.41
N LYS A 34 11.38 8.53 7.00
CA LYS A 34 11.38 8.04 5.61
C LYS A 34 10.77 9.03 4.62
N PHE A 35 9.77 9.79 5.06
CA PHE A 35 9.04 10.70 4.22
C PHE A 35 8.90 12.06 4.91
N GLY A 36 9.01 13.14 4.13
CA GLY A 36 8.61 14.48 4.52
C GLY A 36 7.42 14.94 3.71
N ALA A 37 6.43 15.60 4.33
CA ALA A 37 5.33 16.20 3.59
C ALA A 37 5.76 17.54 2.97
N LEU A 38 5.38 17.76 1.72
CA LEU A 38 5.57 19.04 1.03
C LEU A 38 4.39 19.95 1.39
N SER A 39 4.47 20.67 2.51
CA SER A 39 3.35 21.43 3.09
C SER A 39 2.68 22.40 2.10
N GLY A 40 3.44 23.02 1.19
CA GLY A 40 2.89 23.90 0.15
C GLY A 40 1.94 23.17 -0.82
N ASN A 41 2.16 21.87 -1.04
CA ASN A 41 1.30 21.04 -1.89
C ASN A 41 0.13 20.42 -1.13
N VAL A 42 0.18 20.39 0.21
CA VAL A 42 -0.76 19.68 1.09
C VAL A 42 -1.77 20.60 1.77
N LYS A 43 -1.33 21.76 2.27
CA LYS A 43 -2.13 22.63 3.15
C LYS A 43 -3.46 23.03 2.52
N GLY A 44 -4.55 22.76 3.23
CA GLY A 44 -5.91 23.14 2.84
C GLY A 44 -6.53 22.29 1.72
N LYS A 45 -5.85 21.25 1.23
CA LYS A 45 -6.31 20.41 0.12
C LYS A 45 -6.91 19.08 0.57
N ARG A 46 -7.74 18.51 -0.30
CA ARG A 46 -8.18 17.11 -0.23
C ARG A 46 -7.25 16.29 -1.12
N ILE A 47 -6.69 15.23 -0.58
CA ILE A 47 -5.63 14.46 -1.22
C ILE A 47 -6.13 13.05 -1.53
N ILE A 48 -5.82 12.57 -2.73
CA ILE A 48 -5.86 11.15 -3.06
C ILE A 48 -4.42 10.66 -3.05
N LEU A 49 -4.08 9.84 -2.06
CA LEU A 49 -2.80 9.16 -1.96
C LEU A 49 -2.90 7.81 -2.66
N ILE A 50 -2.01 7.59 -3.62
CA ILE A 50 -1.92 6.32 -4.35
C ILE A 50 -0.73 5.54 -3.78
N ASP A 51 -0.98 4.28 -3.41
CA ASP A 51 0.06 3.34 -2.95
C ASP A 51 -0.01 2.07 -3.79
N ASP A 52 1.09 1.34 -3.91
CA ASP A 52 1.14 0.11 -4.71
C ASP A 52 0.36 -1.02 -4.04
N SER A 53 0.61 -1.24 -2.75
CA SER A 53 0.03 -2.32 -1.96
C SER A 53 -0.01 -2.00 -0.46
N ILE A 54 -0.91 -2.67 0.27
CA ILE A 54 -0.92 -2.62 1.74
C ILE A 54 -0.79 -4.04 2.28
N VAL A 55 0.33 -4.31 2.96
CA VAL A 55 0.64 -5.65 3.52
C VAL A 55 0.24 -5.72 5.00
N ARG A 56 1.02 -5.08 5.88
CA ARG A 56 0.78 -5.06 7.34
C ARG A 56 0.08 -3.79 7.84
N GLY A 57 -0.14 -2.79 6.98
CA GLY A 57 -0.75 -1.50 7.37
C GLY A 57 0.14 -0.53 8.17
N ASN A 58 1.32 -0.96 8.63
CA ASN A 58 2.18 -0.17 9.52
C ASN A 58 2.78 1.11 8.90
N THR A 59 2.84 1.19 7.57
CA THR A 59 3.44 2.34 6.86
C THR A 59 2.44 3.46 6.59
N ILE A 60 1.21 3.11 6.19
CA ILE A 60 0.26 4.07 5.65
C ILE A 60 -0.31 5.00 6.73
N GLY A 61 -0.55 4.51 7.95
CA GLY A 61 -1.02 5.31 9.08
C GLY A 61 -0.10 6.50 9.41
N PRO A 62 1.21 6.28 9.62
CA PRO A 62 2.17 7.36 9.80
C PRO A 62 2.20 8.36 8.64
N ILE A 63 2.05 7.93 7.39
CA ILE A 63 2.01 8.82 6.22
C ILE A 63 0.76 9.70 6.25
N ILE A 64 -0.40 9.14 6.55
CA ILE A 64 -1.65 9.92 6.65
C ILE A 64 -1.53 10.95 7.77
N LYS A 65 -1.00 10.55 8.94
CA LYS A 65 -0.74 11.46 10.05
C LYS A 65 0.20 12.60 9.63
N LEU A 66 1.25 12.30 8.88
CA LEU A 66 2.18 13.31 8.35
C LEU A 66 1.46 14.30 7.42
N LEU A 67 0.61 13.83 6.49
CA LEU A 67 -0.16 14.69 5.58
C LEU A 67 -1.20 15.53 6.33
N ARG A 68 -1.89 14.96 7.32
CA ARG A 68 -2.83 15.67 8.19
C ARG A 68 -2.13 16.78 8.99
N ASN A 69 -0.97 16.48 9.57
CA ASN A 69 -0.15 17.47 10.29
C ASN A 69 0.35 18.60 9.37
N ALA A 70 0.57 18.32 8.09
CA ALA A 70 0.91 19.33 7.07
C ALA A 70 -0.30 20.13 6.56
N GLY A 71 -1.51 19.85 7.07
CA GLY A 71 -2.72 20.64 6.82
C GLY A 71 -3.69 20.05 5.79
N ALA A 72 -3.61 18.75 5.48
CA ALA A 72 -4.60 18.11 4.60
C ALA A 72 -6.02 18.13 5.21
N LYS A 73 -7.01 18.58 4.43
CA LYS A 73 -8.44 18.58 4.81
C LYS A 73 -9.06 17.19 4.78
N GLU A 74 -8.67 16.39 3.80
CA GLU A 74 -9.08 14.99 3.60
C GLU A 74 -7.91 14.23 2.98
N VAL A 75 -7.79 12.95 3.30
CA VAL A 75 -6.82 12.00 2.76
C VAL A 75 -7.57 10.71 2.41
N HIS A 76 -7.73 10.47 1.10
CA HIS A 76 -8.30 9.25 0.55
C HIS A 76 -7.19 8.37 0.00
N ILE A 77 -7.26 7.06 0.23
CA ILE A 77 -6.26 6.10 -0.23
C ILE A 77 -6.81 5.33 -1.42
N ARG A 78 -6.01 5.19 -2.48
CA ARG A 78 -6.27 4.30 -3.61
C ARG A 78 -5.09 3.36 -3.77
N VAL A 79 -5.34 2.06 -3.63
CA VAL A 79 -4.29 1.04 -3.69
C VAL A 79 -4.31 0.42 -5.08
N ALA A 80 -3.16 0.40 -5.76
CA ALA A 80 -3.03 -0.10 -7.12
C ALA A 80 -3.04 -1.64 -7.22
N SER A 81 -3.17 -2.34 -6.10
CA SER A 81 -3.38 -3.78 -6.00
C SER A 81 -4.72 -4.11 -5.33
N PRO A 82 -5.25 -5.33 -5.53
CA PRO A 82 -6.21 -5.92 -4.61
C PRO A 82 -5.61 -6.12 -3.22
N PRO A 83 -6.45 -6.37 -2.19
CA PRO A 83 -5.95 -6.70 -0.87
C PRO A 83 -5.11 -7.98 -0.91
N LEU A 84 -3.97 -7.98 -0.22
CA LEU A 84 -3.20 -9.21 -0.04
C LEU A 84 -3.82 -10.03 1.09
N MET A 85 -4.33 -11.21 0.71
CA MET A 85 -5.09 -12.10 1.61
C MET A 85 -4.31 -13.38 1.94
N TYR A 86 -3.31 -13.73 1.13
CA TYR A 86 -2.60 -15.01 1.24
C TYR A 86 -1.08 -14.83 1.21
N PRO A 87 -0.32 -15.68 1.94
CA PRO A 87 1.14 -15.73 1.84
C PRO A 87 1.60 -16.13 0.44
N CYS A 88 2.87 -15.88 0.13
CA CYS A 88 3.44 -16.29 -1.16
C CYS A 88 4.37 -17.48 -0.96
N TYR A 89 4.16 -18.54 -1.74
CA TYR A 89 5.04 -19.71 -1.83
C TYR A 89 5.77 -19.77 -3.17
N MET A 90 5.69 -18.69 -3.96
CA MET A 90 6.26 -18.57 -5.30
C MET A 90 7.50 -17.66 -5.35
N GLY A 91 8.13 -17.43 -4.19
CA GLY A 91 9.40 -16.69 -4.07
C GLY A 91 9.31 -15.22 -3.67
N ILE A 92 8.10 -14.65 -3.48
CA ILE A 92 7.94 -13.29 -2.95
C ILE A 92 7.84 -13.35 -1.42
N ASN A 93 8.50 -12.42 -0.71
CA ASN A 93 8.40 -12.32 0.74
C ASN A 93 7.08 -11.65 1.19
N ILE A 94 5.97 -12.39 1.11
CA ILE A 94 4.68 -12.01 1.69
C ILE A 94 4.51 -12.74 3.03
N PRO A 95 4.16 -12.03 4.13
CA PRO A 95 4.08 -12.62 5.46
C PRO A 95 2.89 -13.57 5.61
N THR A 96 2.74 -14.15 6.80
CA THR A 96 1.64 -15.09 7.09
C THR A 96 0.27 -14.42 7.02
N SER A 97 -0.78 -15.24 6.86
CA SER A 97 -2.16 -14.76 6.78
C SER A 97 -2.55 -13.88 7.98
N GLU A 98 -2.08 -14.19 9.18
CA GLU A 98 -2.39 -13.46 10.41
C GLU A 98 -1.73 -12.07 10.44
N GLU A 99 -0.56 -11.94 9.81
CA GLU A 99 0.15 -10.67 9.71
C GLU A 99 -0.47 -9.73 8.66
N LEU A 100 -1.13 -10.26 7.64
CA LEU A 100 -1.80 -9.47 6.60
C LEU A 100 -2.97 -8.68 7.18
N ILE A 101 -2.97 -7.37 6.95
CA ILE A 101 -3.97 -6.48 7.56
C ILE A 101 -5.36 -6.68 6.94
N ALA A 102 -5.42 -7.06 5.66
CA ALA A 102 -6.67 -7.25 4.93
C ALA A 102 -7.47 -8.47 5.44
N ASN A 103 -6.81 -9.46 6.06
CA ASN A 103 -7.47 -10.57 6.74
C ASN A 103 -8.15 -10.17 8.05
N ARG A 104 -7.82 -8.99 8.59
CA ARG A 104 -8.33 -8.48 9.87
C ARG A 104 -9.32 -7.33 9.68
N LEU A 105 -9.10 -6.49 8.69
CA LEU A 105 -9.88 -5.28 8.45
C LEU A 105 -10.25 -5.15 6.97
N ASP A 106 -11.55 -5.04 6.69
CA ASP A 106 -12.04 -4.58 5.40
C ASP A 106 -11.60 -3.14 5.10
N SER A 107 -11.77 -2.66 3.86
CA SER A 107 -11.32 -1.34 3.43
C SER A 107 -11.88 -0.18 4.26
N VAL A 108 -13.14 -0.29 4.70
CA VAL A 108 -13.80 0.75 5.51
C VAL A 108 -13.20 0.81 6.91
N LYS A 109 -13.04 -0.36 7.56
CA LYS A 109 -12.42 -0.45 8.88
C LYS A 109 -10.95 -0.07 8.82
N LEU A 110 -10.24 -0.47 7.76
CA LEU A 110 -8.84 -0.12 7.56
C LEU A 110 -8.67 1.39 7.39
N ALA A 111 -9.50 2.05 6.58
CA ALA A 111 -9.46 3.51 6.44
C ALA A 111 -9.55 4.21 7.80
N LYS A 112 -10.52 3.81 8.63
CA LYS A 112 -10.68 4.33 10.00
C LYS A 112 -9.46 4.03 10.87
N HIS A 113 -8.95 2.79 10.82
CA HIS A 113 -7.79 2.36 11.59
C HIS A 113 -6.53 3.18 11.29
N VAL A 114 -6.33 3.58 10.04
CA VAL A 114 -5.15 4.35 9.62
C VAL A 114 -5.38 5.87 9.62
N GLY A 115 -6.60 6.33 9.91
CA GLY A 115 -6.97 7.75 9.98
C GLY A 115 -7.26 8.42 8.63
N ALA A 116 -7.60 7.64 7.61
CA ALA A 116 -8.02 8.13 6.29
C ALA A 116 -9.54 8.29 6.18
N ASP A 117 -9.99 9.17 5.28
CA ASP A 117 -11.41 9.43 5.03
C ASP A 117 -12.04 8.31 4.19
N SER A 118 -11.26 7.71 3.29
CA SER A 118 -11.68 6.52 2.54
C SER A 118 -10.48 5.71 2.09
N LEU A 119 -10.67 4.41 1.85
CA LEU A 119 -9.71 3.54 1.24
C LEU A 119 -10.42 2.67 0.20
N ALA A 120 -9.86 2.55 -0.99
CA ALA A 120 -10.33 1.60 -1.99
C ALA A 120 -9.15 0.86 -2.62
N TYR A 121 -9.36 -0.43 -2.86
CA TYR A 121 -8.42 -1.31 -3.57
C TYR A 121 -8.84 -1.47 -5.02
N LEU A 122 -7.87 -1.73 -5.89
CA LEU A 122 -8.15 -2.23 -7.23
C LEU A 122 -8.80 -3.63 -7.14
N SER A 123 -9.70 -3.97 -8.06
CA SER A 123 -10.25 -5.33 -8.14
C SER A 123 -9.23 -6.30 -8.76
N VAL A 124 -9.36 -7.60 -8.46
CA VAL A 124 -8.52 -8.63 -9.09
C VAL A 124 -8.66 -8.59 -10.60
N ASP A 125 -9.90 -8.52 -11.10
CA ASP A 125 -10.17 -8.40 -12.53
C ASP A 125 -9.57 -7.14 -13.13
N GLY A 126 -9.68 -6.00 -12.43
CA GLY A 126 -9.09 -4.73 -12.87
C GLY A 126 -7.56 -4.81 -12.97
N LEU A 127 -6.90 -5.47 -12.01
CA LEU A 127 -5.46 -5.71 -12.07
C LEU A 127 -5.08 -6.59 -13.26
N VAL A 128 -5.79 -7.72 -13.44
CA VAL A 128 -5.52 -8.65 -14.55
C VAL A 128 -5.73 -7.96 -15.90
N GLN A 129 -6.79 -7.17 -16.05
CA GLN A 129 -7.04 -6.39 -17.26
C GLN A 129 -5.93 -5.36 -17.51
N ALA A 130 -5.50 -4.64 -16.46
CA ALA A 130 -4.45 -3.63 -16.57
C ALA A 130 -3.10 -4.22 -16.99
N VAL A 131 -2.68 -5.35 -16.40
CA VAL A 131 -1.39 -5.99 -16.74
C VAL A 131 -1.42 -6.61 -18.13
N ARG A 132 -2.57 -7.15 -18.56
CA ARG A 132 -2.72 -7.73 -19.91
C ARG A 132 -2.91 -6.67 -20.99
N HIS A 133 -3.12 -5.42 -20.62
CA HIS A 133 -3.28 -4.33 -21.56
C HIS A 133 -2.01 -4.17 -22.41
N GLY A 134 -2.12 -4.40 -23.72
CA GLY A 134 -0.99 -4.33 -24.66
C GLY A 134 -0.22 -5.64 -24.88
N ILE A 135 -0.57 -6.74 -24.19
CA ILE A 135 0.01 -8.07 -24.48
C ILE A 135 -0.75 -8.72 -25.65
N PRO A 136 -0.09 -9.08 -26.76
CA PRO A 136 -0.74 -9.76 -27.88
C PRO A 136 -1.36 -11.09 -27.45
N LYS A 137 -2.60 -11.35 -27.87
CA LYS A 137 -3.34 -12.58 -27.54
C LYS A 137 -2.71 -13.88 -28.08
N SER A 138 -1.69 -13.78 -28.93
CA SER A 138 -1.04 -14.90 -29.61
C SER A 138 0.04 -15.62 -28.78
N VAL A 139 0.44 -15.09 -27.62
CA VAL A 139 1.50 -15.68 -26.78
C VAL A 139 0.92 -16.70 -25.79
N GLY A 140 0.27 -17.77 -26.27
CA GLY A 140 -0.25 -18.85 -25.41
C GLY A 140 -1.13 -18.38 -24.23
N GLN A 141 -1.39 -19.25 -23.25
CA GLN A 141 -1.97 -18.81 -21.96
C GLN A 141 -0.89 -18.05 -21.16
N VAL A 142 -0.80 -16.73 -21.33
CA VAL A 142 -0.06 -15.88 -20.38
C VAL A 142 -0.84 -15.88 -19.06
N GLY A 143 -0.44 -16.73 -18.13
CA GLY A 143 -0.95 -16.74 -16.76
C GLY A 143 -0.19 -15.75 -15.89
N HIS A 144 -0.89 -14.84 -15.22
CA HIS A 144 -0.33 -14.07 -14.12
C HIS A 144 -0.68 -14.78 -12.82
N CYS A 145 0.30 -14.99 -11.95
CA CYS A 145 0.05 -15.55 -10.63
C CYS A 145 -0.72 -14.52 -9.77
N THR A 146 -1.93 -14.88 -9.35
CA THR A 146 -2.78 -14.08 -8.45
C THR A 146 -2.88 -14.71 -7.05
N ALA A 147 -2.00 -15.64 -6.71
CA ALA A 147 -2.13 -16.47 -5.51
C ALA A 147 -2.21 -15.65 -4.22
N CYS A 148 -1.37 -14.63 -4.07
CA CYS A 148 -1.37 -13.77 -2.88
C CYS A 148 -2.68 -12.98 -2.69
N LEU A 149 -3.49 -12.87 -3.74
CA LEU A 149 -4.74 -12.11 -3.80
C LEU A 149 -5.97 -13.03 -3.73
N THR A 150 -5.87 -14.24 -4.27
CA THR A 150 -7.01 -15.15 -4.52
C THR A 150 -6.91 -16.50 -3.81
N GLY A 151 -5.72 -16.87 -3.34
CA GLY A 151 -5.44 -18.20 -2.77
C GLY A 151 -5.30 -19.29 -3.82
N ILE A 152 -5.44 -18.97 -5.11
CA ILE A 152 -5.29 -19.91 -6.22
C ILE A 152 -3.82 -19.91 -6.64
N TYR A 153 -3.08 -20.92 -6.19
CA TYR A 153 -1.67 -21.10 -6.53
C TYR A 153 -1.54 -21.78 -7.90
N PRO A 154 -0.49 -21.46 -8.67
CA PRO A 154 -0.24 -22.08 -9.97
C PRO A 154 0.17 -23.56 -9.84
N GLU A 155 0.61 -23.97 -8.65
CA GLU A 155 0.99 -25.33 -8.31
C GLU A 155 0.23 -25.81 -7.08
N LYS A 156 0.04 -27.13 -6.98
CA LYS A 156 -0.50 -27.73 -5.77
C LYS A 156 0.54 -27.58 -4.65
N LEU A 157 0.12 -27.01 -3.53
CA LEU A 157 0.96 -26.93 -2.35
C LEU A 157 0.98 -28.29 -1.66
N GLU A 158 2.15 -28.90 -1.58
CA GLU A 158 2.38 -30.18 -0.89
C GLU A 158 3.07 -29.91 0.44
N TRP A 159 2.29 -29.58 1.46
CA TRP A 159 2.74 -29.50 2.85
C TRP A 159 1.57 -29.65 3.80
#